data_AF-A0A9X5PAJ6-F1
#
_entry.id   AF-A0A9X5PAJ6-F1
#
_cell.length_a   1.000
_cell.length_b   1.000
_cell.length_c   1.000
_cell.angle_alpha   90.00
_cell.angle_beta   90.00
_cell.angle_gamma   90.00
#
_symmetry.space_group_name_H-M   'P 1'
#
loop_
_entity.id
_entity.type
_entity.pdbx_description
1 polymer ?
#
loop_
_entity_poly.entity_id
_entity_poly.type
_entity_poly.pdbx_seq_one_letter_code
_entity_poly.pdbx_strand_id
1 'polypeptide(L)'
;MTEPFHIAYQLHDAGWASVTVKYGEENYQQAVSYLHDSLKDLCDLAIALQSGGSITEAKVLFLDEPGELALLVSAAEQSNEAEVRLIYSDDWFFSFNFNRSPQQTLWHGKVARYELAENIRLILEDIYLNIGEKEYLERWVEHPFPKEGYLKLSRL
;
A
#
# COMPACT_ATOMS: atom_id res chain seq x y z
N MET A 1 -5.72 19.93 9.06
CA MET A 1 -6.92 19.44 8.33
C MET A 1 -6.43 18.32 7.45
N THR A 2 -7.04 17.15 7.56
CA THR A 2 -6.69 15.98 6.76
C THR A 2 -7.33 16.07 5.39
N GLU A 3 -6.65 15.53 4.39
CA GLU A 3 -7.06 15.53 3.00
C GLU A 3 -7.69 14.19 2.62
N PRO A 4 -8.70 14.17 1.72
CA PRO A 4 -9.25 12.93 1.21
C PRO A 4 -8.17 12.12 0.49
N PHE A 5 -7.99 10.88 0.93
CA PHE A 5 -7.01 9.96 0.37
C PHE A 5 -7.56 8.53 0.43
N HIS A 6 -7.47 7.79 -0.67
CA HIS A 6 -8.00 6.44 -0.76
C HIS A 6 -7.13 5.57 -1.67
N ILE A 7 -6.83 4.36 -1.21
CA ILE A 7 -6.14 3.31 -1.94
C ILE A 7 -7.14 2.21 -2.26
N ALA A 8 -7.09 1.70 -3.48
CA ALA A 8 -7.73 0.47 -3.89
C ALA A 8 -6.68 -0.48 -4.49
N TYR A 9 -6.86 -1.77 -4.26
CA TYR A 9 -5.99 -2.82 -4.78
C TYR A 9 -6.87 -3.91 -5.38
N GLN A 10 -6.62 -4.27 -6.64
CA GLN A 10 -7.38 -5.29 -7.34
C GLN A 10 -6.43 -6.39 -7.80
N LEU A 11 -6.63 -7.60 -7.28
CA LEU A 11 -5.89 -8.78 -7.70
C LEU A 11 -6.38 -9.27 -9.06
N HIS A 12 -5.45 -9.53 -9.96
CA HIS A 12 -5.69 -10.17 -11.26
C HIS A 12 -5.03 -11.56 -11.28
N ASP A 13 -4.81 -12.14 -12.45
CA ASP A 13 -4.17 -13.44 -12.61
C ASP A 13 -2.67 -13.31 -12.94
N ALA A 14 -1.95 -14.43 -12.89
CA ALA A 14 -0.58 -14.57 -13.38
C ALA A 14 0.43 -13.60 -12.76
N GLY A 15 0.29 -13.33 -11.46
CA GLY A 15 1.19 -12.50 -10.68
C GLY A 15 0.97 -10.99 -10.87
N TRP A 16 -0.22 -10.58 -11.31
CA TRP A 16 -0.55 -9.18 -11.54
C TRP A 16 -1.68 -8.70 -10.63
N ALA A 17 -1.61 -7.42 -10.30
CA ALA A 17 -2.65 -6.65 -9.64
C ALA A 17 -2.67 -5.22 -10.22
N SER A 18 -3.58 -4.40 -9.74
CA SER A 18 -3.56 -2.96 -9.97
C SER A 18 -3.78 -2.22 -8.66
N VAL A 19 -3.04 -1.14 -8.47
CA VAL A 19 -3.26 -0.18 -7.39
C VAL A 19 -3.86 1.09 -7.97
N THR A 20 -4.85 1.66 -7.28
CA THR A 20 -5.38 2.99 -7.58
C THR A 20 -5.28 3.83 -6.32
N VAL A 21 -4.69 5.02 -6.43
CA VAL A 21 -4.61 6.01 -5.36
C VAL A 21 -5.38 7.25 -5.78
N LYS A 22 -6.36 7.65 -4.97
CA LYS A 22 -7.16 8.87 -5.17
C LYS A 22 -6.80 9.88 -4.10
N TYR A 23 -6.57 11.12 -4.51
CA TYR A 23 -6.23 12.23 -3.62
C TYR A 23 -6.81 13.54 -4.19
N GLY A 24 -7.62 14.24 -3.40
CA GLY A 24 -8.38 15.40 -3.90
C GLY A 24 -9.28 15.02 -5.09
N GLU A 25 -9.12 15.71 -6.22
CA GLU A 25 -9.82 15.41 -7.49
C GLU A 25 -9.02 14.50 -8.43
N GLU A 26 -7.78 14.17 -8.06
CA GLU A 26 -6.85 13.40 -8.88
C GLU A 26 -6.96 11.89 -8.59
N ASN A 27 -6.59 11.09 -9.60
CA ASN A 27 -6.47 9.65 -9.48
C ASN A 27 -5.23 9.17 -10.21
N TYR A 28 -4.48 8.28 -9.58
CA TYR A 28 -3.32 7.61 -10.17
C TYR A 28 -3.54 6.10 -10.10
N GLN A 29 -3.34 5.41 -11.23
CA GLN A 29 -3.48 3.96 -11.32
C GLN A 29 -2.22 3.36 -11.93
N GLN A 30 -1.78 2.23 -11.38
CA GLN A 30 -0.63 1.48 -11.87
C GLN A 30 -0.88 -0.03 -11.81
N ALA A 31 -0.25 -0.78 -12.71
CA ALA A 31 -0.09 -2.21 -12.56
C ALA A 31 0.84 -2.54 -11.37
N VAL A 32 0.69 -3.74 -10.83
CA VAL A 32 1.52 -4.24 -9.73
C VAL A 32 1.91 -5.68 -10.04
N SER A 33 3.21 -5.95 -10.06
CA SER A 33 3.81 -7.26 -10.31
C SER A 33 4.09 -7.97 -8.98
N TYR A 34 4.01 -9.29 -9.01
CA TYR A 34 4.34 -10.19 -7.90
C TYR A 34 5.80 -10.08 -7.43
N LEU A 35 6.69 -9.38 -8.16
CA LEU A 35 8.09 -9.17 -7.79
C LEU A 35 8.27 -8.50 -6.41
N HIS A 36 7.22 -7.92 -5.83
CA HIS A 36 7.24 -7.39 -4.47
C HIS A 36 5.95 -7.71 -3.73
N ASP A 37 6.05 -8.01 -2.43
CA ASP A 37 4.92 -8.36 -1.57
C ASP A 37 4.15 -7.11 -1.08
N SER A 38 3.61 -6.37 -2.04
CA SER A 38 2.89 -5.11 -1.83
C SER A 38 1.70 -5.23 -0.86
N LEU A 39 0.97 -6.35 -0.90
CA LEU A 39 -0.19 -6.56 -0.02
C LEU A 39 0.24 -6.79 1.44
N LYS A 40 1.35 -7.50 1.66
CA LYS A 40 1.91 -7.65 3.01
C LYS A 40 2.40 -6.32 3.56
N ASP A 41 3.09 -5.51 2.77
CA ASP A 41 3.53 -4.17 3.18
C ASP A 41 2.34 -3.27 3.53
N LEU A 42 1.27 -3.31 2.74
CA LEU A 42 0.01 -2.64 3.08
C LEU A 42 -0.53 -3.12 4.45
N CYS A 43 -0.58 -4.43 4.67
CA CYS A 43 -1.03 -5.00 5.93
C CYS A 43 -0.19 -4.53 7.12
N ASP A 44 1.13 -4.53 6.99
CA ASP A 44 2.05 -4.09 8.04
C ASP A 44 1.89 -2.60 8.33
N LEU A 45 1.72 -1.77 7.29
CA LEU A 45 1.40 -0.34 7.42
C LEU A 45 0.08 -0.13 8.17
N ALA A 46 -0.98 -0.86 7.81
CA ALA A 46 -2.28 -0.73 8.47
C ALA A 46 -2.20 -1.09 9.96
N ILE A 47 -1.45 -2.12 10.33
CA ILE A 47 -1.22 -2.49 11.73
C ILE A 47 -0.47 -1.38 12.47
N ALA A 48 0.58 -0.82 11.86
CA ALA A 48 1.35 0.27 12.45
C ALA A 48 0.49 1.52 12.66
N LEU A 49 -0.33 1.89 11.67
CA LEU A 49 -1.28 2.99 11.77
C LEU A 49 -2.30 2.71 12.89
N GLN A 50 -2.95 1.55 12.91
CA GLN A 50 -3.96 1.24 13.91
C GLN A 50 -3.40 1.19 15.35
N SER A 51 -2.13 0.81 15.53
CA SER A 51 -1.50 0.68 16.85
C SER A 51 -1.33 2.00 17.63
N GLY A 52 -1.42 3.16 16.97
CA GLY A 52 -1.11 4.46 17.60
C GLY A 52 0.38 4.74 17.84
N GLY A 53 1.29 3.79 17.58
CA GLY A 53 2.74 3.99 17.74
C GLY A 53 3.32 5.04 16.78
N SER A 54 4.54 5.52 17.05
CA SER A 54 5.26 6.39 16.12
C SER A 54 5.72 5.63 14.88
N ILE A 55 5.57 6.24 13.70
CA ILE A 55 6.08 5.75 12.42
C ILE A 55 7.06 6.78 11.88
N THR A 56 8.35 6.43 11.84
CA THR A 56 9.38 7.31 11.26
C THR A 56 9.24 7.39 9.76
N GLU A 57 9.20 6.24 9.08
CA GLU A 57 8.91 6.10 7.66
C GLU A 57 8.55 4.63 7.38
N ALA A 58 7.28 4.34 7.18
CA ALA A 58 6.81 3.08 6.60
C ALA A 58 6.77 3.22 5.07
N LYS A 59 7.04 2.13 4.36
CA LYS A 59 7.15 2.10 2.91
C LYS A 59 6.36 0.93 2.37
N VAL A 60 5.55 1.20 1.36
CA VAL A 60 4.86 0.18 0.54
C VAL A 60 5.26 0.43 -0.90
N LEU A 61 5.71 -0.62 -1.58
CA LEU A 61 6.14 -0.55 -2.98
C LEU A 61 5.16 -1.27 -3.90
N PHE A 62 4.93 -0.70 -5.07
CA PHE A 62 4.15 -1.28 -6.16
C PHE A 62 4.99 -1.24 -7.44
N LEU A 63 5.37 -2.39 -7.98
CA LEU A 63 6.26 -2.50 -9.14
C LEU A 63 5.46 -2.78 -10.42
N ASP A 64 5.70 -2.06 -11.52
CA ASP A 64 5.09 -2.36 -12.84
C ASP A 64 6.11 -2.67 -13.96
N GLU A 65 7.40 -2.74 -13.61
CA GLU A 65 8.52 -3.20 -14.44
C GLU A 65 8.77 -2.37 -15.72
N PRO A 66 9.77 -1.46 -15.74
CA PRO A 66 10.72 -1.10 -14.68
C PRO A 66 10.19 -0.07 -13.67
N GLY A 67 8.94 0.38 -13.77
CA GLY A 67 8.43 1.44 -12.91
C GLY A 67 8.12 0.97 -11.49
N GLU A 68 8.12 1.94 -10.58
CA GLU A 68 7.96 1.74 -9.15
C GLU A 68 7.23 2.92 -8.50
N LEU A 69 6.12 2.61 -7.86
CA LEU A 69 5.36 3.53 -7.03
C LEU A 69 5.63 3.22 -5.56
N ALA A 70 6.07 4.23 -4.82
CA ALA A 70 6.30 4.16 -3.39
C ALA A 70 5.27 5.01 -2.63
N LEU A 71 4.57 4.37 -1.69
CA LEU A 71 3.80 5.03 -0.65
C LEU A 71 4.66 5.12 0.61
N LEU A 72 5.09 6.33 0.96
CA LEU A 72 5.86 6.60 2.17
C LEU A 72 4.95 7.25 3.22
N VAL A 73 4.93 6.70 4.42
CA VAL A 73 4.05 7.15 5.50
C VAL A 73 4.82 7.40 6.78
N SER A 74 4.61 8.54 7.41
CA SER A 74 5.10 8.84 8.76
C SER A 74 3.94 9.29 9.66
N ALA A 75 4.07 9.08 10.96
CA ALA A 75 3.06 9.48 11.92
C ALA A 75 3.69 9.65 13.31
N ALA A 76 3.36 10.75 13.99
CA ALA A 76 3.73 10.89 15.39
C ALA A 76 2.94 9.92 16.28
N GLU A 77 3.50 9.59 17.45
CA GLU A 77 2.82 8.75 18.43
C GLU A 77 1.47 9.37 18.84
N GLN A 78 0.42 8.55 18.89
CA GLN A 78 -0.97 8.94 19.20
C GLN A 78 -1.58 10.05 18.32
N SER A 79 -0.93 10.44 17.22
CA SER A 79 -1.48 11.41 16.27
C SER A 79 -2.67 10.82 15.51
N ASN A 80 -3.71 11.63 15.30
CA ASN A 80 -4.82 11.27 14.40
C ASN A 80 -4.50 11.52 12.92
N GLU A 81 -3.37 12.17 12.63
CA GLU A 81 -2.89 12.46 11.28
C GLU A 81 -1.66 11.59 10.96
N ALA A 82 -1.60 11.09 9.72
CA ALA A 82 -0.40 10.54 9.13
C ALA A 82 0.03 11.40 7.94
N GLU A 83 1.32 11.64 7.80
CA GLU A 83 1.90 12.32 6.64
C GLU A 83 2.23 11.27 5.58
N VAL A 84 1.78 11.53 4.36
CA VAL A 84 1.89 10.59 3.24
C VAL A 84 2.61 11.29 2.08
N ARG A 85 3.49 10.54 1.42
CA ARG A 85 4.13 10.92 0.16
C ARG A 85 3.94 9.78 -0.83
N LEU A 86 3.48 10.13 -2.02
CA LEU A 86 3.36 9.22 -3.16
C LEU A 86 4.43 9.60 -4.17
N ILE A 87 5.39 8.71 -4.38
CA ILE A 87 6.55 8.95 -5.25
C ILE A 87 6.58 7.87 -6.32
N TYR A 88 6.73 8.29 -7.57
CA TYR A 88 6.90 7.39 -8.70
C TYR A 88 8.32 7.51 -9.26
N SER A 89 8.87 6.40 -9.75
CA SER A 89 10.12 6.34 -10.49
C SER A 89 9.95 5.42 -11.70
N ASP A 90 10.52 5.82 -12.85
CA ASP A 90 10.57 4.99 -14.07
C ASP A 90 11.59 3.84 -13.98
N ASP A 91 12.31 3.72 -12.86
CA ASP A 91 13.21 2.63 -12.56
C ASP A 91 12.92 2.11 -11.14
N TRP A 92 13.49 0.96 -10.80
CA TRP A 92 13.40 0.39 -9.46
C TRP A 92 14.33 1.08 -8.43
N PHE A 93 14.10 2.37 -8.19
CA PHE A 93 14.88 3.21 -7.27
C PHE A 93 14.84 2.69 -5.83
N PHE A 94 13.66 2.45 -5.25
CA PHE A 94 13.49 2.02 -3.87
C PHE A 94 13.81 0.54 -3.65
N SER A 95 13.54 -0.31 -4.65
CA SER A 95 13.83 -1.74 -4.57
C SER A 95 15.31 -2.07 -4.79
N PHE A 96 16.00 -1.41 -5.73
CA PHE A 96 17.38 -1.76 -6.11
C PHE A 96 18.37 -0.59 -6.13
N ASN A 97 17.99 0.59 -5.63
CA ASN A 97 18.82 1.81 -5.64
C ASN A 97 19.29 2.23 -7.04
N PHE A 98 18.50 1.94 -8.07
CA PHE A 98 18.76 2.44 -9.42
C PHE A 98 18.44 3.93 -9.48
N ASN A 99 19.45 4.75 -9.74
CA ASN A 99 19.33 6.21 -9.77
C ASN A 99 19.57 6.75 -11.19
N ARG A 100 19.00 6.08 -12.19
CA ARG A 100 19.13 6.48 -13.60
C ARG A 100 18.05 7.48 -14.00
N SER A 101 16.86 7.35 -13.42
CA SER A 101 15.73 8.23 -13.65
C SER A 101 15.43 9.10 -12.42
N PRO A 102 14.99 10.35 -12.60
CA PRO A 102 14.54 11.19 -11.50
C PRO A 102 13.26 10.60 -10.87
N GLN A 103 13.09 10.83 -9.57
CA GLN A 103 11.83 10.54 -8.89
C GLN A 103 10.84 11.68 -9.09
N GLN A 104 9.57 11.33 -9.28
CA GLN A 104 8.47 12.26 -9.34
C GLN A 104 7.62 12.15 -8.08
N THR A 105 7.48 13.23 -7.32
CA THR A 105 6.45 13.30 -6.27
C THR A 105 5.10 13.52 -6.95
N LEU A 106 4.22 12.52 -6.89
CA LEU A 106 2.86 12.59 -7.42
C LEU A 106 1.94 13.34 -6.45
N TRP A 107 2.10 13.08 -5.16
CA TRP A 107 1.29 13.70 -4.12
C TRP A 107 2.01 13.72 -2.77
N HIS A 108 1.70 14.73 -1.96
CA HIS A 108 2.16 14.84 -0.59
C HIS A 108 1.13 15.59 0.24
N GLY A 109 0.73 15.00 1.37
CA GLY A 109 -0.28 15.57 2.23
C GLY A 109 -0.43 14.86 3.55
N LYS A 110 -1.42 15.31 4.33
CA LYS A 110 -1.77 14.70 5.61
C LYS A 110 -3.13 14.03 5.51
N VAL A 111 -3.22 12.79 5.98
CA VAL A 111 -4.45 11.99 5.94
C VAL A 111 -4.88 11.60 7.34
N ALA A 112 -6.14 11.21 7.50
CA ALA A 112 -6.62 10.64 8.75
C ALA A 112 -5.99 9.26 8.95
N ARG A 113 -5.19 9.12 10.02
CA ARG A 113 -4.37 7.94 10.32
C ARG A 113 -5.20 6.66 10.33
N TYR A 114 -6.28 6.66 11.10
CA TYR A 114 -7.14 5.49 11.28
C TYR A 114 -8.05 5.23 10.09
N GLU A 115 -8.42 6.26 9.32
CA GLU A 115 -9.17 6.06 8.07
C GLU A 115 -8.31 5.40 7.00
N LEU A 116 -7.01 5.77 6.92
CA LEU A 116 -6.08 5.06 6.04
C LEU A 116 -5.89 3.60 6.46
N ALA A 117 -5.77 3.33 7.77
CA ALA A 117 -5.68 1.96 8.28
C ALA A 117 -6.92 1.14 7.91
N GLU A 118 -8.11 1.71 8.10
CA GLU A 118 -9.39 1.07 7.76
C GLU A 118 -9.54 0.83 6.26
N ASN A 119 -9.14 1.80 5.43
CA ASN A 119 -9.14 1.64 3.99
C ASN A 119 -8.30 0.43 3.56
N ILE A 120 -7.12 0.23 4.14
CA ILE A 120 -6.27 -0.92 3.85
C ILE A 120 -6.88 -2.22 4.41
N ARG A 121 -7.47 -2.19 5.61
CA ARG A 121 -8.16 -3.35 6.17
C ARG A 121 -9.29 -3.83 5.25
N LEU A 122 -10.05 -2.92 4.65
CA LEU A 122 -11.13 -3.23 3.70
C LEU A 122 -10.60 -3.89 2.41
N ILE A 123 -9.42 -3.49 1.92
CA ILE A 123 -8.75 -4.19 0.81
C ILE A 123 -8.45 -5.64 1.19
N LEU A 124 -7.84 -5.85 2.36
CA LEU A 124 -7.48 -7.20 2.84
C LEU A 124 -8.72 -8.07 3.06
N GLU A 125 -9.79 -7.48 3.60
CA GLU A 125 -11.07 -8.13 3.83
C GLU A 125 -11.73 -8.59 2.54
N ASP A 126 -11.79 -7.71 1.53
CA ASP A 126 -12.35 -8.04 0.22
C ASP A 126 -11.64 -9.24 -0.42
N ILE A 127 -10.30 -9.20 -0.45
CA ILE A 127 -9.49 -10.31 -0.97
C ILE A 127 -9.72 -11.59 -0.14
N TYR A 128 -9.71 -11.50 1.19
CA TYR A 128 -9.86 -12.68 2.05
C TYR A 128 -11.23 -13.34 1.90
N LEU A 129 -12.30 -12.54 1.86
CA LEU A 129 -13.68 -13.05 1.82
C LEU A 129 -14.12 -13.46 0.42
N ASN A 130 -13.70 -12.74 -0.62
CA ASN A 130 -14.19 -12.96 -2.00
C ASN A 130 -13.25 -13.80 -2.86
N ILE A 131 -11.95 -13.82 -2.57
CA ILE A 131 -10.94 -14.61 -3.30
C ILE A 131 -10.49 -15.79 -2.43
N GLY A 132 -10.14 -15.53 -1.18
CA GLY A 132 -9.61 -16.53 -0.25
C GLY A 132 -8.12 -16.82 -0.46
N GLU A 133 -7.47 -17.35 0.58
CA GLU A 133 -6.00 -17.46 0.64
C GLU A 133 -5.40 -18.35 -0.46
N LYS A 134 -6.07 -19.46 -0.77
CA LYS A 134 -5.58 -20.44 -1.74
C LYS A 134 -5.58 -19.84 -3.15
N GLU A 135 -6.73 -19.29 -3.56
CA GLU A 135 -6.89 -18.65 -4.87
C GLU A 135 -6.01 -17.40 -4.97
N TYR A 136 -5.87 -16.63 -3.87
CA TYR A 136 -4.92 -15.51 -3.82
C TYR A 136 -3.51 -15.96 -4.19
N LEU A 137 -3.00 -17.02 -3.55
CA LEU A 137 -1.66 -17.53 -3.83
C LEU A 137 -1.53 -18.07 -5.26
N GLU A 138 -2.55 -18.75 -5.78
CA GLU A 138 -2.55 -19.24 -7.17
C GLU A 138 -2.45 -18.09 -8.18
N ARG A 139 -3.13 -16.96 -7.91
CA ARG A 139 -3.13 -15.77 -8.75
C ARG A 139 -1.90 -14.91 -8.59
N TRP A 140 -1.46 -14.69 -7.35
CA TRP A 140 -0.30 -13.85 -7.01
C TRP A 140 1.04 -14.57 -7.17
N VAL A 141 1.01 -15.89 -7.31
CA VAL A 141 2.13 -16.81 -7.63
C VAL A 141 3.12 -17.01 -6.49
N GLU A 142 3.69 -15.95 -5.93
CA GLU A 142 4.88 -16.06 -5.06
C GLU A 142 4.60 -15.81 -3.58
N HIS A 143 3.77 -14.81 -3.25
CA HIS A 143 3.55 -14.42 -1.86
C HIS A 143 2.22 -14.94 -1.32
N PRO A 144 2.19 -15.56 -0.12
CA PRO A 144 0.94 -15.96 0.52
C PRO A 144 0.16 -14.74 1.01
N PHE A 145 -1.16 -14.88 1.13
CA PHE A 145 -1.99 -13.84 1.73
C PHE A 145 -1.53 -13.54 3.17
N PRO A 146 -1.42 -12.27 3.61
CA PRO A 146 -0.93 -11.88 4.94
C PRO A 146 -1.98 -12.11 6.04
N LYS A 147 -2.45 -13.35 6.19
CA LYS A 147 -3.58 -13.75 7.04
C LYS A 147 -3.44 -13.31 8.49
N GLU A 148 -2.27 -13.56 9.09
CA GLU A 148 -2.05 -13.25 10.51
C GLU A 148 -2.23 -11.76 10.80
N GLY A 149 -1.71 -10.92 9.90
CA GLY A 149 -1.85 -9.47 9.99
C GLY A 149 -3.30 -9.01 9.77
N TYR A 150 -3.97 -9.54 8.75
CA TYR A 150 -5.40 -9.27 8.52
C TYR A 150 -6.25 -9.66 9.75
N LEU A 151 -6.04 -10.85 10.31
CA LEU A 151 -6.78 -11.31 11.49
C LEU A 151 -6.49 -10.42 12.72
N LYS A 152 -5.28 -9.88 12.85
CA LYS A 152 -4.97 -8.91 13.90
C LYS A 152 -5.78 -7.62 13.73
N LEU A 153 -5.85 -7.09 12.51
CA LEU A 153 -6.63 -5.88 12.20
C LEU A 153 -8.14 -6.06 12.41
N SER A 154 -8.68 -7.24 12.10
CA SER A 154 -10.11 -7.55 12.28
C SER A 154 -10.58 -7.62 13.75
N ARG A 155 -9.64 -7.63 14.70
CA ARG A 155 -9.90 -7.78 16.14
C ARG A 155 -9.67 -6.49 16.93
N LEU A 156 -9.14 -5.45 16.30
CA LEU A 156 -8.84 -4.14 16.89
C LEU A 156 -10.02 -3.19 16.70
#